data_AF-A0A3D4I2H5-F1
#
_entry.id   AF-A0A3D4I2H5-F1
#
_cell.length_a   1.000
_cell.length_b   1.000
_cell.length_c   1.000
_cell.angle_alpha   90.00
_cell.angle_beta   90.00
_cell.angle_gamma   90.00
#
_symmetry.space_group_name_H-M   'P 1'
#
loop_
_entity.id
_entity.type
_entity.pdbx_description
1 polymer ?
#
loop_
_entity_poly.entity_id
_entity_poly.type
_entity_poly.pdbx_seq_one_letter_code
_entity_poly.pdbx_strand_id
1 'polypeptide(L)' 'MSKAVVSLQPSGIRRFFDIANEMDNVISLSIGEPDFTTPWHVRQEGIRTLEEGKTWYSPNRGFIELRNEISRFMER' A
#
# COMPACT_ATOMS: atom_id res chain seq x y z
N MET A 1 8.69 1.33 26.27
CA MET A 1 8.65 2.12 25.02
C MET A 1 9.70 3.21 25.09
N SER A 2 10.37 3.54 23.98
CA SER A 2 11.38 4.63 23.97
C SER A 2 10.72 6.00 24.15
N LYS A 3 11.44 6.96 24.72
CA LYS A 3 10.93 8.34 24.89
C LYS A 3 10.49 8.97 23.56
N ALA A 4 11.20 8.67 22.48
CA ALA A 4 10.90 9.15 21.14
C ALA A 4 9.51 8.69 20.64
N VAL A 5 9.14 7.43 20.89
CA VAL A 5 7.82 6.91 20.50
C VAL A 5 6.71 7.55 21.35
N VAL A 6 6.95 7.71 22.65
CA VAL A 6 5.97 8.31 23.58
C VAL A 6 5.69 9.79 23.25
N SER A 7 6.67 10.52 22.68
CA SER A 7 6.50 11.93 22.33
C SER A 7 5.80 12.19 20.98
N LEU A 8 5.52 11.15 20.18
CA LEU A 8 4.86 11.31 18.88
C LEU A 8 3.42 11.80 19.07
N GLN A 9 3.07 12.87 18.36
CA GLN A 9 1.71 13.41 18.39
C GLN A 9 0.77 12.57 17.52
N PRO A 10 -0.51 12.42 17.92
CA PRO A 10 -1.51 11.78 17.08
C PRO A 10 -1.72 12.50 15.74
N SER A 11 -2.07 11.76 14.69
CA SER A 11 -2.34 12.32 13.37
C SER A 11 -3.65 13.12 13.35
N GLY A 12 -3.57 14.41 13.01
CA GLY A 12 -4.73 15.27 12.84
C GLY A 12 -5.66 14.83 11.71
N ILE A 13 -5.10 14.33 10.60
CA ILE A 13 -5.87 13.80 9.46
C ILE A 13 -6.67 12.57 9.90
N ARG A 14 -6.07 11.69 10.72
CA ARG A 14 -6.78 10.50 11.22
C ARG A 14 -7.96 10.88 12.09
N ARG A 15 -7.80 11.85 12.99
CA ARG A 15 -8.88 12.35 13.84
C ARG A 15 -10.03 12.92 13.01
N PHE A 16 -9.73 13.69 11.96
CA PHE A 16 -10.75 14.22 11.06
C PHE A 16 -11.46 13.12 10.27
N PHE A 17 -10.71 12.13 9.80
CA PHE A 17 -11.26 10.96 9.11
C PHE A 17 -12.22 10.16 9.99
N ASP A 18 -11.89 9.94 11.27
CA ASP A 18 -12.77 9.24 12.21
C ASP A 18 -14.10 9.99 12.41
N ILE A 19 -14.05 11.31 12.61
CA ILE A 19 -15.27 12.15 12.73
C ILE A 19 -16.10 12.11 11.45
N ALA A 20 -15.46 12.22 10.27
CA ALA A 20 -16.14 12.22 8.99
C ALA A 20 -16.88 10.89 8.70
N ASN A 21 -16.36 9.75 9.19
CA ASN A 21 -17.01 8.44 9.04
C ASN A 21 -18.24 8.25 9.94
N GLU A 22 -18.37 9.04 11.01
CA GLU A 22 -19.54 9.02 11.91
C GLU A 22 -20.69 9.91 11.41
N MET A 23 -20.48 10.65 10.31
CA MET A 23 -21.43 11.61 9.76
C MET A 23 -22.04 11.09 8.46
N ASP A 24 -23.36 11.15 8.35
CA ASP A 24 -24.06 10.87 7.09
C ASP A 24 -23.86 12.02 6.08
N ASN A 25 -23.82 11.68 4.79
CA ASN A 25 -23.73 12.63 3.66
C ASN A 25 -22.44 13.46 3.57
N VAL A 26 -21.31 12.93 4.03
CA VAL A 26 -19.99 13.57 3.85
C VAL A 26 -19.36 13.19 2.50
N ILE A 27 -18.86 14.18 1.76
CA ILE A 27 -17.99 13.95 0.60
C ILE A 27 -16.53 13.97 1.08
N SER A 28 -15.87 12.83 1.02
CA SER A 28 -14.48 12.69 1.46
C SER A 28 -13.50 13.13 0.37
N LEU A 29 -12.90 14.31 0.54
CA LEU A 29 -11.84 14.84 -0.33
C LEU A 29 -10.43 14.68 0.26
N SER A 30 -10.33 14.01 1.41
CA SER A 30 -9.07 13.80 2.15
C SER A 30 -8.46 12.42 1.93
N ILE A 31 -9.05 11.59 1.06
CA ILE A 31 -8.55 10.25 0.75
C ILE A 31 -7.27 10.39 -0.09
N GLY A 32 -6.18 9.82 0.41
CA GLY A 32 -4.86 9.85 -0.24
C GLY A 32 -4.54 8.62 -1.08
N GLU A 33 -5.51 7.71 -1.26
CA GLU A 33 -5.41 6.52 -2.10
C GLU A 33 -6.22 6.69 -3.40
N PRO A 34 -5.86 5.97 -4.48
CA PRO A 34 -6.63 6.01 -5.71
C PRO A 34 -8.01 5.37 -5.56
N ASP A 35 -8.98 5.86 -6.34
CA ASP A 35 -10.37 5.38 -6.38
C ASP A 35 -10.59 4.18 -7.32
N PHE A 36 -9.55 3.75 -8.03
CA PHE A 36 -9.61 2.62 -8.95
C PHE A 36 -9.10 1.32 -8.32
N THR A 37 -9.63 0.21 -8.82
CA THR A 37 -9.14 -1.12 -8.44
C THR A 37 -7.84 -1.45 -9.16
N THR A 38 -6.91 -2.12 -8.47
CA THR A 38 -5.70 -2.70 -9.09
C THR A 38 -6.06 -3.48 -10.36
N PRO A 39 -5.37 -3.27 -11.50
CA PRO A 39 -5.67 -3.94 -12.76
C PRO A 39 -5.79 -5.46 -12.64
N TRP A 40 -6.76 -6.05 -13.33
CA TRP A 40 -7.11 -7.48 -13.20
C TRP A 40 -5.92 -8.42 -13.42
N HIS A 41 -5.10 -8.17 -14.44
CA HIS A 41 -3.93 -9.00 -14.75
C HIS A 41 -2.93 -9.05 -13.58
N VAL A 42 -2.74 -7.95 -12.84
CA VAL A 42 -1.87 -7.93 -11.65
C VAL A 42 -2.46 -8.80 -10.53
N ARG A 43 -3.78 -8.76 -10.34
CA ARG A 43 -4.48 -9.61 -9.36
C ARG A 43 -4.37 -11.09 -9.71
N GLN A 44 -4.49 -11.42 -11.01
CA GLN A 44 -4.34 -12.79 -11.50
C GLN A 44 -2.94 -13.36 -11.24
N GLU A 45 -1.89 -12.58 -11.47
CA GLU A 45 -0.51 -13.01 -11.14
C GLU A 45 -0.33 -13.27 -9.64
N GLY A 46 -0.94 -12.44 -8.79
CA GLY A 46 -0.95 -12.65 -7.34
C GLY A 46 -1.66 -13.94 -6.94
N ILE A 47 -2.83 -14.23 -7.52
CA ILE A 47 -3.57 -15.48 -7.29
C ILE A 47 -2.73 -16.67 -7.76
N ARG A 48 -2.21 -16.64 -8.99
CA ARG A 48 -1.41 -17.74 -9.56
C ARG A 48 -0.17 -18.03 -8.73
N THR A 49 0.50 -16.98 -8.24
CA THR A 49 1.69 -17.12 -7.37
C THR A 49 1.37 -17.89 -6.09
N LEU A 50 0.18 -17.66 -5.49
CA LEU A 50 -0.27 -18.42 -4.33
C LEU A 50 -0.65 -19.86 -4.70
N GLU A 51 -1.34 -20.07 -5.82
CA GLU A 51 -1.71 -21.41 -6.32
C GLU A 51 -0.47 -22.27 -6.63
N GLU A 52 0.60 -21.66 -7.15
CA GLU A 52 1.89 -22.29 -7.41
C GLU A 52 2.72 -22.54 -6.14
N GLY A 53 2.21 -22.18 -4.96
CA GLY A 53 2.89 -22.40 -3.68
C GLY A 53 4.10 -21.49 -3.44
N LYS A 54 4.16 -20.32 -4.10
CA LYS A 54 5.30 -19.39 -3.99
C LYS A 54 5.26 -18.55 -2.71
N THR A 55 5.50 -19.20 -1.57
CA THR A 55 5.37 -18.61 -0.22
C THR A 55 6.70 -18.50 0.55
N TRP A 56 7.83 -18.63 -0.15
CA TRP A 56 9.16 -18.53 0.45
C TRP A 56 9.68 -17.09 0.53
N TYR A 57 10.76 -16.89 1.29
CA TYR A 57 11.41 -15.58 1.43
C TYR A 57 11.97 -15.05 0.11
N SER A 58 11.74 -13.76 -0.15
CA SER A 58 12.48 -13.03 -1.18
C SER A 58 13.91 -12.74 -0.72
N PRO A 59 14.84 -12.45 -1.65
CA PRO A 59 16.11 -11.84 -1.30
C PRO A 59 15.89 -10.51 -0.55
N ASN A 60 16.83 -10.11 0.32
CA ASN A 60 16.73 -8.83 1.07
C ASN A 60 16.54 -7.60 0.18
N ARG A 61 17.04 -7.65 -1.06
CA ARG A 61 16.90 -6.57 -2.05
C ARG A 61 15.67 -6.74 -2.96
N GLY A 62 14.88 -7.79 -2.77
CA GLY A 62 13.83 -8.22 -3.70
C GLY A 62 14.35 -9.05 -4.88
N PHE A 63 13.42 -9.61 -5.64
CA PHE A 63 13.69 -10.44 -6.82
C PHE A 63 14.44 -9.65 -7.91
N ILE A 64 15.39 -10.30 -8.60
CA ILE A 64 16.23 -9.63 -9.61
C ILE A 64 15.39 -9.22 -10.82
N GLU A 65 14.39 -10.02 -11.16
CA GLU A 65 13.44 -9.80 -12.24
C GLU A 65 12.69 -8.49 -12.04
N LEU A 66 12.12 -8.26 -10.85
CA LEU A 66 11.42 -7.01 -10.52
C LEU A 66 12.37 -5.80 -10.56
N ARG A 67 13.58 -5.94 -10.00
CA ARG A 67 14.56 -4.85 -10.01
C ARG A 67 14.97 -4.44 -11.43
N ASN A 68 15.16 -5.42 -12.31
CA ASN A 68 15.49 -5.17 -13.72
C ASN A 68 14.34 -4.47 -14.46
N GLU A 69 13.09 -4.87 -14.22
CA GLU A 69 11.93 -4.19 -14.82
C GLU A 69 11.77 -2.76 -14.32
N ILE A 70 12.02 -2.51 -13.03
CA ILE A 70 12.00 -1.14 -12.49
C ILE A 70 13.10 -0.29 -13.16
N SER A 71 14.32 -0.80 -13.30
CA SER A 71 15.41 -0.09 -14.01
C SER A 71 14.99 0.27 -15.43
N ARG A 72 14.49 -0.71 -16.19
CA ARG A 72 13.98 -0.49 -17.55
C ARG A 72 12.88 0.56 -17.59
N PHE A 73 11.94 0.53 -16.65
CA PHE A 73 10.85 1.50 -16.59
C PHE A 73 11.36 2.92 -16.30
N MET A 74 12.39 3.08 -15.46
CA MET A 74 13.01 4.38 -15.16
C MET A 74 13.86 4.95 -16.30
N GLU A 75 14.33 4.10 -17.22
CA GLU A 75 15.11 4.49 -18.40
C GLU A 75 14.24 4.91 -19.61
N ARG A 76 12.92 4.73 -19.51
CA ARG A 76 11.94 5.12 -20.55
C ARG A 76 11.52 6.58 -20.40
#